data_AF-A0A2R6DCZ8-F1
#
_entry.id   AF-A0A2R6DCZ8-F1
#
_cell.length_a   1.000
_cell.length_b   1.000
_cell.length_c   1.000
_cell.angle_alpha   90.00
_cell.angle_beta   90.00
_cell.angle_gamma   90.00
#
_symmetry.space_group_name_H-M   'P 1'
#
loop_
_entity.id
_entity.type
_entity.pdbx_description
1 polymer ?
#
loop_
_entity_poly.entity_id
_entity_poly.type
_entity_poly.pdbx_seq_one_letter_code
_entity_poly.pdbx_strand_id
1 'polypeptide(L)'
;MVEEDPEETGEQDDKAVETREHTEIQWNLIQLGIMHDYDVYVARNDRSAEYKGNRLGEGCIEELSIVGFSEAAIDIIRYIDVIWMDGDYIVKMFEVESTTSIFSGILRMTDFVVRVPNLGVEMFIAAPDDDESQVRKQMNRPTFRHIIEPAQHCSLNYVSFEDIREQYDLVQRAGPLQTIF
;
A
#
# COMPACT_ATOMS: atom_id res chain seq x y z
N MET A 1 21.30 29.47 28.26
CA MET A 1 19.91 29.45 27.76
C MET A 1 20.05 29.00 26.33
N VAL A 2 19.83 27.71 26.07
CA VAL A 2 19.92 27.17 24.71
C VAL A 2 18.60 27.58 24.07
N GLU A 3 18.66 28.44 23.07
CA GLU A 3 17.50 28.74 22.24
C GLU A 3 17.22 27.46 21.44
N GLU A 4 16.12 26.77 21.75
CA GLU A 4 15.62 25.67 20.91
C GLU A 4 15.18 26.28 19.59
N ASP A 5 15.78 25.81 18.49
CA ASP A 5 15.54 26.32 17.15
C ASP A 5 14.09 26.01 16.74
N PRO A 6 13.25 27.00 16.37
CA PRO A 6 11.84 26.79 16.03
C PRO A 6 11.63 25.83 14.85
N GLU A 7 12.63 25.66 13.98
CA GLU A 7 12.57 24.75 12.82
C GLU A 7 12.65 23.26 13.23
N GLU A 8 13.37 22.93 14.31
CA GLU A 8 13.59 21.54 14.73
C GLU A 8 12.35 20.90 15.38
N THR A 9 11.46 21.73 15.93
CA THR A 9 10.19 21.30 16.55
C THR A 9 9.07 21.09 15.52
N GLY A 10 9.05 21.84 14.42
CA GLY A 10 8.07 21.67 13.33
C GLY A 10 8.27 20.38 12.53
N GLU A 11 9.51 20.07 12.13
CA GLU A 11 9.81 18.86 11.33
C GLU A 11 9.55 17.55 12.10
N GLN A 12 9.66 17.56 13.42
CA GLN A 12 9.38 16.39 14.26
C GLN A 12 7.88 16.12 14.39
N ASP A 13 7.06 17.17 14.46
CA ASP A 13 5.61 17.05 14.56
C ASP A 13 5.01 16.58 13.23
N ASP A 14 5.48 17.11 12.10
CA ASP A 14 5.05 16.70 10.75
C ASP A 14 5.34 15.21 10.50
N LYS A 15 6.55 14.73 10.80
CA LYS A 15 6.90 13.30 10.66
C LYS A 15 6.06 12.39 11.56
N ALA A 16 5.73 12.84 12.76
CA ALA A 16 4.87 12.07 13.68
C ALA A 16 3.44 11.97 13.14
N VAL A 17 2.92 13.05 12.55
CA VAL A 17 1.62 13.07 11.87
C VAL A 17 1.62 12.12 10.67
N GLU A 18 2.59 12.24 9.78
CA GLU A 18 2.70 11.39 8.58
C GLU A 18 2.82 9.89 8.95
N THR A 19 3.60 9.56 9.99
CA THR A 19 3.73 8.18 10.49
C THR A 19 2.40 7.64 11.03
N ARG A 20 1.64 8.51 11.71
CA ARG A 20 0.32 8.13 12.24
C ARG A 20 -0.70 7.91 11.13
N GLU A 21 -0.71 8.77 10.11
CA GLU A 21 -1.59 8.62 8.96
C GLU A 21 -1.25 7.37 8.14
N HIS A 22 0.04 7.09 7.92
CA HIS A 22 0.48 5.85 7.29
C HIS A 22 -0.10 4.61 7.99
N THR A 23 0.06 4.56 9.31
CA THR A 23 -0.40 3.44 10.14
C THR A 23 -1.93 3.34 10.12
N GLU A 24 -2.65 4.47 10.13
CA GLU A 24 -4.11 4.51 9.97
C GLU A 24 -4.56 3.92 8.63
N ILE A 25 -3.95 4.35 7.54
CA ILE A 25 -4.34 3.95 6.19
C ILE A 25 -4.04 2.47 5.96
N GLN A 26 -2.87 1.99 6.40
CA GLN A 26 -2.57 0.56 6.43
C GLN A 26 -3.64 -0.20 7.21
N TRP A 27 -4.00 0.25 8.42
CA TRP A 27 -5.06 -0.38 9.22
C TRP A 27 -6.39 -0.47 8.45
N ASN A 28 -6.84 0.63 7.84
CA ASN A 28 -8.09 0.65 7.08
C ASN A 28 -8.05 -0.34 5.92
N LEU A 29 -6.96 -0.38 5.14
CA LEU A 29 -6.78 -1.33 4.04
C LEU A 29 -6.75 -2.79 4.53
N ILE A 30 -6.13 -3.06 5.67
CA ILE A 30 -6.10 -4.39 6.27
C ILE A 30 -7.51 -4.84 6.64
N GLN A 31 -8.24 -4.00 7.36
CA GLN A 31 -9.59 -4.32 7.80
C GLN A 31 -10.55 -4.46 6.60
N LEU A 32 -10.41 -3.63 5.57
CA LEU A 32 -11.15 -3.78 4.32
C LEU A 32 -10.88 -5.14 3.68
N GLY A 33 -9.62 -5.56 3.56
CA GLY A 33 -9.27 -6.87 3.01
C GLY A 33 -9.90 -8.02 3.78
N ILE A 34 -9.77 -8.00 5.12
CA ILE A 34 -10.34 -9.03 6.01
C ILE A 34 -11.87 -9.08 5.92
N MET A 35 -12.54 -7.92 5.91
CA MET A 35 -14.01 -7.86 5.81
C MET A 35 -14.51 -8.42 4.46
N HIS A 36 -13.68 -8.40 3.43
CA HIS A 36 -13.98 -8.96 2.12
C HIS A 36 -13.51 -10.42 1.95
N ASP A 37 -13.21 -11.11 3.07
CA ASP A 37 -12.76 -12.50 3.10
C ASP A 37 -11.44 -12.77 2.36
N TYR A 38 -10.59 -11.75 2.16
CA TYR A 38 -9.25 -11.92 1.63
C TYR A 38 -8.25 -12.31 2.72
N ASP A 39 -7.26 -13.11 2.32
CA ASP A 39 -6.03 -13.28 3.09
C ASP A 39 -5.19 -12.01 2.94
N VAL A 40 -4.92 -11.30 4.04
CA VAL A 40 -4.17 -10.04 4.01
C VAL A 40 -2.74 -10.26 4.50
N TYR A 41 -1.75 -9.80 3.73
CA TYR A 41 -0.36 -9.69 4.14
C TYR A 41 0.00 -8.22 4.40
N VAL A 42 0.78 -7.99 5.45
CA VAL A 42 1.30 -6.68 5.84
C VAL A 42 2.82 -6.74 5.87
N ALA A 43 3.47 -5.71 5.33
CA ALA A 43 4.92 -5.60 5.28
C ALA A 43 5.57 -5.89 6.64
N ARG A 44 6.64 -6.68 6.61
CA ARG A 44 7.26 -7.22 7.83
C ARG A 44 7.69 -6.14 8.83
N ASN A 45 8.14 -5.00 8.34
CA ASN A 45 8.54 -3.82 9.14
C ASN A 45 7.39 -3.19 9.90
N ASP A 46 6.15 -3.34 9.43
CA ASP A 46 4.99 -2.62 9.98
C ASP A 46 4.05 -3.52 10.77
N ARG A 47 4.23 -4.84 10.74
CA ARG A 47 3.40 -5.81 11.48
C ARG A 47 3.29 -5.53 12.98
N SER A 48 4.31 -4.91 13.59
CA SER A 48 4.32 -4.56 15.01
C SER A 48 3.76 -3.17 15.31
N ALA A 49 3.50 -2.34 14.30
CA ALA A 49 2.83 -1.06 14.50
C ALA A 49 1.43 -1.29 15.06
N GLU A 50 0.95 -0.33 15.86
CA GLU A 50 -0.34 -0.41 16.52
C GLU A 50 -1.25 0.74 16.08
N TYR A 51 -2.51 0.41 15.82
CA TYR A 51 -3.57 1.39 15.60
C TYR A 51 -4.78 1.04 16.44
N LYS A 52 -5.28 2.02 17.21
CA LYS A 52 -6.40 1.84 18.15
C LYS A 52 -6.22 0.66 19.12
N GLY A 53 -4.98 0.37 19.51
CA GLY A 53 -4.63 -0.69 20.47
C GLY A 53 -4.54 -2.10 19.87
N ASN A 54 -4.59 -2.24 18.54
CA ASN A 54 -4.43 -3.52 17.85
C ASN A 54 -3.20 -3.46 16.94
N ARG A 55 -2.51 -4.59 16.79
CA ARG A 55 -1.33 -4.67 15.92
C ARG A 55 -1.75 -4.83 14.47
N LEU A 56 -1.07 -4.16 13.53
CA LEU A 56 -1.40 -4.26 12.11
C LEU A 56 -1.31 -5.70 11.58
N GLY A 57 -0.36 -6.50 12.06
CA GLY A 57 -0.20 -7.89 11.63
C GLY A 57 -1.22 -8.87 12.25
N GLU A 58 -2.12 -8.42 13.13
CA GLU A 58 -3.13 -9.28 13.74
C GLU A 58 -4.21 -9.67 12.71
N GLY A 59 -4.52 -10.95 12.61
CA GLY A 59 -5.45 -11.48 11.60
C GLY A 59 -4.88 -11.56 10.17
N CYS A 60 -3.63 -11.17 9.97
CA CYS A 60 -2.94 -11.20 8.67
C CYS A 60 -2.05 -12.45 8.52
N ILE A 61 -1.91 -12.95 7.29
CA ILE A 61 -0.97 -14.06 6.98
C ILE A 61 0.48 -13.62 7.24
N GLU A 62 1.32 -14.54 7.70
CA GLU A 62 2.72 -14.25 8.07
C GLU A 62 3.69 -14.29 6.89
N GLU A 63 3.42 -15.16 5.92
CA GLU A 63 4.31 -15.44 4.80
C GLU A 63 3.54 -15.46 3.48
N LEU A 64 4.14 -14.90 2.44
CA LEU A 64 3.64 -15.00 1.07
C LEU A 64 4.16 -16.31 0.45
N SER A 65 3.27 -17.27 0.25
CA SER A 65 3.57 -18.49 -0.50
C SER A 65 2.72 -18.53 -1.75
N ILE A 66 3.27 -18.06 -2.87
CA ILE A 66 2.56 -17.97 -4.14
C ILE A 66 3.11 -19.02 -5.09
N VAL A 67 2.27 -19.97 -5.48
CA VAL A 67 2.69 -21.08 -6.34
C VAL A 67 3.21 -20.55 -7.67
N GLY A 68 4.41 -21.02 -8.06
CA GLY A 68 5.05 -20.64 -9.32
C GLY A 68 5.91 -19.37 -9.25
N PHE A 69 5.96 -18.70 -8.10
CA PHE A 69 6.82 -17.54 -7.91
C PHE A 69 8.19 -17.97 -7.39
N SER A 70 9.24 -17.33 -7.91
CA SER A 70 10.58 -17.50 -7.34
C SER A 70 10.70 -16.72 -6.03
N GLU A 71 11.60 -17.16 -5.14
CA GLU A 71 11.90 -16.43 -3.89
C GLU A 71 12.27 -14.97 -4.18
N ALA A 72 13.06 -14.72 -5.23
CA ALA A 72 13.41 -13.36 -5.65
C ALA A 72 12.19 -12.52 -6.10
N ALA A 73 11.13 -13.14 -6.64
CA ALA A 73 9.90 -12.42 -6.97
C ALA A 73 9.08 -12.10 -5.71
N ILE A 74 9.03 -13.05 -4.76
CA ILE A 74 8.38 -12.83 -3.46
C ILE A 74 9.09 -11.73 -2.67
N ASP A 75 10.42 -11.72 -2.64
CA ASP A 75 11.21 -10.74 -1.88
C ASP A 75 10.96 -9.29 -2.29
N ILE A 76 10.58 -9.04 -3.54
CA ILE A 76 10.23 -7.69 -4.02
C ILE A 76 8.94 -7.21 -3.35
N ILE A 77 7.95 -8.08 -3.28
CA ILE A 77 6.61 -7.73 -2.80
C ILE A 77 6.48 -7.84 -1.28
N ARG A 78 7.42 -8.49 -0.58
CA ARG A 78 7.43 -8.55 0.90
C ARG A 78 7.46 -7.17 1.58
N TYR A 79 7.93 -6.15 0.87
CA TYR A 79 8.04 -4.77 1.35
C TYR A 79 6.93 -3.86 0.86
N ILE A 80 5.96 -4.39 0.11
CA ILE A 80 4.73 -3.66 -0.19
C ILE A 80 3.88 -3.65 1.07
N ASP A 81 3.35 -2.49 1.41
CA ASP A 81 2.71 -2.20 2.70
C ASP A 81 1.56 -3.15 3.02
N VAL A 82 0.63 -3.31 2.08
CA VAL A 82 -0.52 -4.21 2.22
C VAL A 82 -0.76 -4.97 0.91
N ILE A 83 -0.96 -6.29 1.00
CA ILE A 83 -1.31 -7.16 -0.12
C ILE A 83 -2.55 -7.95 0.24
N TRP A 84 -3.50 -8.02 -0.68
CA TRP A 84 -4.69 -8.87 -0.57
C TRP A 84 -4.56 -10.08 -1.48
N MET A 85 -4.85 -11.24 -0.91
CA MET A 85 -4.75 -12.55 -1.55
C MET A 85 -6.12 -13.24 -1.56
N ASP A 86 -6.43 -13.95 -2.65
CA ASP A 86 -7.53 -14.90 -2.74
C ASP A 86 -6.94 -16.28 -3.04
N GLY A 87 -6.73 -17.07 -1.98
CA GLY A 87 -5.92 -18.28 -2.04
C GLY A 87 -4.48 -17.98 -2.48
N ASP A 88 -4.06 -18.59 -3.60
CA ASP A 88 -2.70 -18.44 -4.15
C ASP A 88 -2.57 -17.24 -5.11
N TYR A 89 -3.59 -16.38 -5.23
CA TYR A 89 -3.60 -15.26 -6.19
C TYR A 89 -3.54 -13.91 -5.49
N ILE A 90 -2.65 -13.03 -5.97
CA ILE A 90 -2.66 -11.62 -5.55
C ILE A 90 -3.81 -10.91 -6.25
N VAL A 91 -4.70 -10.31 -5.45
CA VAL A 91 -5.84 -9.52 -5.95
C VAL A 91 -5.44 -8.05 -6.06
N LYS A 92 -4.93 -7.49 -4.96
CA LYS A 92 -4.54 -6.07 -4.88
C LYS A 92 -3.24 -5.90 -4.10
N MET A 93 -2.45 -4.90 -4.51
CA MET A 93 -1.24 -4.47 -3.81
C MET A 93 -1.33 -2.97 -3.54
N PHE A 94 -1.05 -2.55 -2.31
CA PHE A 94 -1.13 -1.15 -1.89
C PHE A 94 0.22 -0.73 -1.30
N GLU A 95 0.79 0.35 -1.86
CA GLU A 95 1.87 1.12 -1.23
C GLU A 95 1.26 2.38 -0.62
N VAL A 96 1.52 2.64 0.66
CA VAL A 96 1.04 3.79 1.42
C VAL A 96 2.18 4.79 1.55
N GLU A 97 2.05 5.93 0.88
CA GLU A 97 3.09 6.94 0.83
C GLU A 97 2.79 8.03 1.85
N SER A 98 3.65 8.19 2.86
CA SER A 98 3.51 9.27 3.85
C SER A 98 4.73 10.16 4.06
N THR A 99 5.97 9.69 3.84
CA THR A 99 7.16 10.47 4.27
C THR A 99 8.33 10.46 3.30
N THR A 100 8.54 9.42 2.50
CA THR A 100 9.65 9.39 1.54
C THR A 100 9.49 8.22 0.56
N SER A 101 9.48 8.56 -0.73
CA SER A 101 9.75 7.67 -1.88
C SER A 101 8.59 6.92 -2.56
N ILE A 102 7.58 7.67 -3.01
CA ILE A 102 6.70 7.31 -4.16
C ILE A 102 7.47 6.59 -5.27
N PHE A 103 8.71 7.00 -5.52
CA PHE A 103 9.57 6.36 -6.52
C PHE A 103 9.97 4.91 -6.18
N SER A 104 10.22 4.58 -4.91
CA SER A 104 10.63 3.24 -4.50
C SER A 104 9.48 2.24 -4.55
N GLY A 105 8.27 2.63 -4.12
CA GLY A 105 7.08 1.77 -4.20
C GLY A 105 6.72 1.45 -5.64
N ILE A 106 6.67 2.47 -6.51
CA ILE A 106 6.45 2.26 -7.95
C ILE A 106 7.56 1.39 -8.55
N LEU A 107 8.82 1.60 -8.15
CA LEU A 107 9.93 0.78 -8.64
C LEU A 107 9.74 -0.69 -8.25
N ARG A 108 9.42 -1.02 -6.99
CA ARG A 108 9.14 -2.40 -6.54
C ARG A 108 8.03 -3.05 -7.37
N MET A 109 6.92 -2.34 -7.57
CA MET A 109 5.80 -2.80 -8.38
C MET A 109 6.21 -3.08 -9.83
N THR A 110 6.97 -2.19 -10.46
CA THR A 110 7.46 -2.41 -11.83
C THR A 110 8.48 -3.56 -11.91
N ASP A 111 9.37 -3.68 -10.93
CA ASP A 111 10.34 -4.76 -10.82
C ASP A 111 9.68 -6.14 -10.68
N PHE A 112 8.53 -6.18 -10.01
CA PHE A 112 7.68 -7.35 -9.89
C PHE A 112 7.02 -7.69 -11.23
N VAL A 113 6.36 -6.73 -11.88
CA VAL A 113 5.71 -6.94 -13.20
C VAL A 113 6.69 -7.47 -14.25
N VAL A 114 7.93 -6.97 -14.27
CA VAL A 114 8.97 -7.47 -15.19
C VAL A 114 9.28 -8.95 -14.96
N ARG A 115 9.24 -9.42 -13.71
CA ARG A 115 9.55 -10.82 -13.35
C ARG A 115 8.36 -11.76 -13.53
N VAL A 116 7.13 -11.26 -13.39
CA VAL A 116 5.88 -12.03 -13.55
C VAL A 116 4.91 -11.35 -14.52
N PRO A 117 5.28 -11.26 -15.83
CA PRO A 117 4.56 -10.43 -16.81
C PRO A 117 3.16 -10.92 -17.18
N ASN A 118 2.80 -12.15 -16.81
CA ASN A 118 1.49 -12.74 -17.10
C ASN A 118 0.53 -12.71 -15.89
N LEU A 119 0.94 -12.14 -14.76
CA LEU A 119 0.06 -12.02 -13.60
C LEU A 119 -0.94 -10.88 -13.82
N GLY A 120 -2.21 -11.12 -13.47
CA GLY A 120 -3.17 -10.04 -13.33
C GLY A 120 -3.14 -9.50 -11.92
N VAL A 121 -2.82 -8.21 -11.74
CA VAL A 121 -2.78 -7.58 -10.42
C VAL A 121 -3.12 -6.10 -10.50
N GLU A 122 -3.99 -5.66 -9.61
CA GLU A 122 -4.28 -4.24 -9.44
C GLU A 122 -3.35 -3.66 -8.37
N MET A 123 -2.57 -2.66 -8.74
CA MET A 123 -1.62 -2.00 -7.84
C MET A 123 -2.08 -0.58 -7.57
N PHE A 124 -1.94 -0.14 -6.32
CA PHE A 124 -2.41 1.15 -5.85
C PHE A 124 -1.29 1.87 -5.10
N ILE A 125 -1.07 3.13 -5.45
CA ILE A 125 -0.33 4.08 -4.62
C ILE A 125 -1.36 4.88 -3.83
N ALA A 126 -1.40 4.67 -2.53
CA ALA A 126 -2.21 5.42 -1.59
C ALA A 126 -1.41 6.62 -1.07
N ALA A 127 -1.91 7.84 -1.23
CA ALA A 127 -1.26 9.03 -0.71
C ALA A 127 -2.29 10.11 -0.34
N PRO A 128 -1.90 11.17 0.39
CA PRO A 128 -2.77 12.32 0.61
C PRO A 128 -3.30 12.92 -0.70
N ASP A 129 -4.48 13.53 -0.65
CA ASP A 129 -5.12 14.19 -1.79
C ASP A 129 -4.26 15.32 -2.37
N ASP A 130 -3.59 16.07 -1.50
CA ASP A 130 -2.67 17.16 -1.90
C ASP A 130 -1.47 16.65 -2.72
N ASP A 131 -1.10 15.37 -2.57
CA ASP A 131 0.02 14.75 -3.27
C ASP A 131 -0.36 14.09 -4.60
N GLU A 132 -1.64 14.03 -4.96
CA GLU A 132 -2.13 13.36 -6.17
C GLU A 132 -1.35 13.78 -7.43
N SER A 133 -1.14 15.09 -7.59
CA SER A 133 -0.45 15.63 -8.76
C SER A 133 1.00 15.14 -8.87
N GLN A 134 1.68 15.01 -7.73
CA GLN A 134 3.07 14.54 -7.63
C GLN A 134 3.14 13.03 -7.88
N VAL A 135 2.24 12.26 -7.27
CA VAL A 135 2.13 10.80 -7.44
C VAL A 135 1.85 10.46 -8.90
N ARG A 136 0.82 11.07 -9.50
CA ARG A 136 0.48 10.86 -10.91
C ARG A 136 1.63 11.24 -11.85
N LYS A 137 2.38 12.29 -11.53
CA LYS A 137 3.57 12.66 -12.32
C LYS A 137 4.64 11.57 -12.27
N GLN A 138 4.87 10.93 -11.12
CA GLN A 138 5.81 9.81 -11.01
C GLN A 138 5.29 8.58 -11.77
N MET A 139 4.03 8.19 -11.57
CA MET A 139 3.41 7.05 -12.27
C MET A 139 3.48 7.19 -13.80
N ASN A 140 3.31 8.41 -14.31
CA ASN A 140 3.33 8.70 -15.75
C ASN A 140 4.74 8.80 -16.36
N ARG A 141 5.81 8.53 -15.60
CA ARG A 141 7.15 8.52 -16.16
C ARG A 141 7.25 7.48 -17.29
N PRO A 142 7.87 7.81 -18.44
CA PRO A 142 7.94 6.91 -19.59
C PRO A 142 8.48 5.52 -19.26
N THR A 143 9.46 5.42 -18.36
CA THR A 143 10.05 4.15 -17.92
C THR A 143 9.02 3.23 -17.27
N PHE A 144 8.15 3.76 -16.41
CA PHE A 144 7.14 2.95 -15.72
C PHE A 144 5.98 2.60 -16.64
N ARG A 145 5.49 3.56 -17.44
CA ARG A 145 4.46 3.28 -18.45
C ARG A 145 4.88 2.20 -19.44
N HIS A 146 6.13 2.22 -19.89
CA HIS A 146 6.65 1.21 -20.80
C HIS A 146 6.66 -0.21 -20.22
N ILE A 147 6.71 -0.35 -18.88
CA ILE A 147 6.67 -1.64 -18.19
C ILE A 147 5.22 -2.06 -17.92
N ILE A 148 4.39 -1.14 -17.43
CA ILE A 148 3.02 -1.44 -17.00
C ILE A 148 2.05 -1.60 -18.18
N GLU A 149 2.10 -0.72 -19.20
CA GLU A 149 1.13 -0.74 -20.30
C GLU A 149 1.10 -2.04 -21.11
N PRO A 150 2.23 -2.71 -21.40
CA PRO A 150 2.21 -3.99 -22.10
C PRO A 150 1.70 -5.16 -21.24
N ALA A 151 1.70 -5.02 -19.92
CA ALA A 151 1.19 -6.03 -19.00
C ALA A 151 -0.35 -5.94 -18.97
N GLN A 152 -1.00 -6.65 -19.90
CA GLN A 152 -2.43 -6.53 -20.21
C GLN A 152 -3.39 -6.74 -19.02
N HIS A 153 -2.90 -7.33 -17.93
CA HIS A 153 -3.68 -7.63 -16.74
C HIS A 153 -3.18 -6.88 -15.49
N CYS A 154 -2.21 -5.98 -15.64
CA CYS A 154 -1.72 -5.15 -14.55
C CYS A 154 -2.24 -3.73 -14.67
N SER A 155 -2.58 -3.12 -13.54
CA SER A 155 -2.85 -1.68 -13.46
C SER A 155 -2.04 -1.05 -12.34
N LEU A 156 -1.67 0.22 -12.51
CA LEU A 156 -1.10 1.05 -11.45
C LEU A 156 -2.00 2.28 -11.28
N ASN A 157 -2.66 2.34 -10.12
CA ASN A 157 -3.71 3.29 -9.80
C ASN A 157 -3.26 4.21 -8.65
N TYR A 158 -3.83 5.40 -8.59
CA TYR A 158 -3.76 6.27 -7.42
C TYR A 158 -5.08 6.14 -6.66
N VAL A 159 -5.00 6.12 -5.34
CA VAL A 159 -6.16 6.21 -4.44
C VAL A 159 -5.82 7.19 -3.33
N SER A 160 -6.74 8.06 -2.95
CA SER A 160 -6.45 9.02 -1.89
C SER A 160 -6.68 8.43 -0.49
N PHE A 161 -6.06 9.06 0.51
CA PHE A 161 -6.32 8.71 1.90
C PHE A 161 -7.78 8.99 2.28
N GLU A 162 -8.39 10.06 1.76
CA GLU A 162 -9.81 10.34 1.95
C GLU A 162 -10.68 9.21 1.36
N ASP A 163 -10.42 8.78 0.12
CA ASP A 163 -11.15 7.68 -0.52
C ASP A 163 -11.09 6.38 0.31
N ILE A 164 -9.90 6.01 0.82
CA ILE A 164 -9.74 4.81 1.65
C ILE A 164 -10.55 4.92 2.95
N ARG A 165 -10.53 6.09 3.60
CA ARG A 165 -11.31 6.35 4.82
C ARG A 165 -12.81 6.25 4.53
N GLU A 166 -13.28 6.84 3.44
CA GLU A 166 -14.68 6.77 3.04
C GLU A 166 -15.14 5.33 2.75
N GLN A 167 -14.33 4.56 2.01
CA GLN A 167 -14.62 3.14 1.73
C GLN A 167 -14.66 2.32 3.02
N TYR A 168 -13.68 2.52 3.92
CA TYR A 168 -13.66 1.85 5.21
C TYR A 168 -14.91 2.15 6.04
N ASP A 169 -15.28 3.43 6.17
CA ASP A 169 -16.47 3.83 6.91
C ASP A 169 -17.77 3.31 6.27
N LEU A 170 -17.82 3.23 4.93
CA LEU A 170 -18.96 2.67 4.21
C LEU A 170 -19.10 1.18 4.47
N VAL A 171 -18.02 0.40 4.34
CA VAL A 171 -18.02 -1.05 4.58
C VAL A 171 -18.35 -1.36 6.04
N GLN A 172 -17.82 -0.59 6.99
CA GLN A 172 -18.17 -0.72 8.42
C GLN A 172 -19.68 -0.55 8.68
N ARG A 173 -20.36 0.31 7.92
CA ARG A 173 -21.79 0.59 8.07
C ARG A 173 -22.70 -0.36 7.29
N ALA A 174 -22.31 -0.69 6.06
CA ALA A 174 -23.16 -1.41 5.09
C ALA A 174 -22.78 -2.88 4.91
N GLY A 175 -21.62 -3.30 5.43
CA GLY A 175 -21.00 -4.59 5.12
C GLY A 175 -20.18 -4.57 3.83
N PRO A 176 -19.61 -5.73 3.44
CA PRO A 176 -18.71 -5.83 2.29
C PRO A 176 -19.39 -5.44 0.98
N LEU A 177 -18.69 -4.65 0.17
CA LEU A 177 -19.16 -4.22 -1.16
C LEU A 177 -18.86 -5.28 -2.23
N GLN A 178 -19.63 -5.30 -3.32
CA GLN A 178 -19.35 -6.18 -4.46
C GLN A 178 -18.02 -5.87 -5.15
N THR A 179 -17.60 -4.60 -5.10
CA THR A 179 -16.32 -4.13 -5.65
C THR A 179 -15.80 -3.04 -4.73
N ILE A 180 -14.49 -3.07 -4.47
CA ILE A 180 -13.81 -2.09 -3.65
C ILE A 180 -12.49 -1.73 -4.32
N PHE A 181 -12.30 -0.42 -4.51
CA PHE A 181 -11.31 0.23 -5.39
C PHE A 181 -11.42 -0.15 -6.86
#